data_AF-A0A3R7GJZ5-F1
#
_entry.id   AF-A0A3R7GJZ5-F1
#
_cell.length_a   1.000
_cell.length_b   1.000
_cell.length_c   1.000
_cell.angle_alpha   90.00
_cell.angle_beta   90.00
_cell.angle_gamma   90.00
#
_symmetry.space_group_name_H-M   'P 1'
#
loop_
_entity.id
_entity.type
_entity.pdbx_description
1 polymer ?
#
loop_
_entity_poly.entity_id
_entity_poly.type
_entity_poly.pdbx_seq_one_letter_code
_entity_poly.pdbx_strand_id
1 'polypeptide(L)'
;MVFSMPSLMTVVPLLLLSMMPPHTDAHTWIDCFDTDRSKLYDQSTSYIFGGAGGNGFCQGYGAGYPGRGDIDIGTGYTYKMLKNEVEAGTPLCQAFGADTYTNTDWRKRLSVATGQTAYFAYLPNGHIVKDKKAIGTQHGVYWTGQVGTSLSTTLDMKPENLLDGHTMDYDDGNCGESVDYNGNPGGRAGDGKPCIGSFVVPAGTAPGIYNMVWYWTFWLDNESGYVDQAQAKGYFGAAYSTCFQLEVTAGDSWICFKMLRFNSDQHPVTAHTWIDCFDTDRSKLYDQSTSYIFGGAGGNGFCQGYGAGYPGRGDIDIGTGYTYKMLKNEVEAGTPLCQAFGADTYTNTDWRKRLSVATGQTAYFAYLPNGHIVKDKKAIGTQHGIYWTGQVGTSLSTTLDMKPENLLDGHTMDYDDGNCGETVDRNGNPGGRAGDGKPCIGSFVVPVGTAPGIYNMVCHYDTFTADDHSCSDNGGSGGYCISHYDTFTADDHSCSDNGGPRD
;
A
#
# COMPACT_ATOMS: atom_id res chain seq x y z
N MET A 1 69.59 65.14 -18.15
CA MET A 1 68.15 65.46 -18.00
C MET A 1 67.36 64.19 -18.24
N VAL A 2 66.52 63.85 -17.27
CA VAL A 2 65.65 62.67 -17.22
C VAL A 2 64.47 62.90 -18.17
N PHE A 3 64.16 61.95 -19.03
CA PHE A 3 62.83 61.82 -19.62
C PHE A 3 62.22 60.49 -19.19
N SER A 4 61.15 60.62 -18.42
CA SER A 4 60.31 59.58 -17.84
C SER A 4 59.38 59.00 -18.90
N MET A 5 59.33 57.67 -19.02
CA MET A 5 58.23 56.95 -19.67
C MET A 5 57.14 56.66 -18.61
N PRO A 6 55.85 56.91 -18.88
CA PRO A 6 54.79 56.45 -18.01
C PRO A 6 54.58 54.94 -18.21
N SER A 7 54.65 54.22 -17.10
CA SER A 7 54.46 52.79 -16.97
C SER A 7 53.01 52.41 -17.31
N LEU A 8 52.85 51.53 -18.29
CA LEU A 8 51.59 50.88 -18.63
C LEU A 8 51.36 49.71 -17.67
N MET A 9 51.04 50.00 -16.40
CA MET A 9 50.61 48.97 -15.46
C MET A 9 49.71 49.60 -14.41
N THR A 10 48.46 49.11 -14.36
CA THR A 10 47.65 48.81 -13.16
C THR A 10 46.15 49.04 -13.40
N VAL A 11 45.50 48.25 -14.26
CA VAL A 11 44.02 48.10 -14.21
C VAL A 11 43.64 46.67 -14.62
N VAL A 12 44.15 45.66 -13.92
CA VAL A 12 43.73 44.25 -14.12
C VAL A 12 43.45 43.49 -12.81
N PRO A 13 43.93 43.84 -11.59
CA PRO A 13 43.66 42.97 -10.44
C PRO A 13 42.27 43.18 -9.80
N LEU A 14 41.49 44.20 -10.19
CA LEU A 14 40.19 44.48 -9.54
C LEU A 14 38.98 43.78 -10.18
N LEU A 15 39.08 43.30 -11.43
CA LEU A 15 37.99 42.56 -12.10
C LEU A 15 38.03 41.04 -11.84
N LEU A 16 39.15 40.50 -11.36
CA LEU A 16 39.30 39.07 -11.05
C LEU A 16 38.86 38.71 -9.63
N LEU A 17 38.63 39.70 -8.75
CA LEU A 17 38.13 39.48 -7.39
C LEU A 17 36.59 39.42 -7.31
N SER A 18 35.85 39.76 -8.38
CA SER A 18 34.39 39.76 -8.40
C SER A 18 33.77 38.49 -8.99
N MET A 19 34.56 37.44 -9.22
CA MET A 19 34.11 36.14 -9.76
C MET A 19 34.31 34.98 -8.78
N MET A 20 34.56 35.26 -7.50
CA MET A 20 34.37 34.23 -6.48
C MET A 20 32.88 34.19 -6.15
N PRO A 21 32.17 33.08 -6.43
CA PRO A 21 30.79 32.95 -5.99
C PRO A 21 30.77 33.13 -4.46
N PRO A 22 29.83 33.91 -3.91
CA PRO A 22 29.68 34.00 -2.46
C PRO A 22 29.48 32.58 -1.93
N HIS A 23 30.43 32.07 -1.15
CA HIS A 23 30.24 30.85 -0.40
C HIS A 23 29.16 31.15 0.65
N THR A 24 27.91 30.83 0.31
CA THR A 24 26.84 30.85 1.29
C THR A 24 26.96 29.58 2.10
N ASP A 25 27.56 29.68 3.28
CA ASP A 25 27.56 28.56 4.21
C ASP A 25 26.11 28.16 4.51
N ALA A 26 25.89 26.89 4.30
CA ALA A 26 24.64 26.22 4.48
C ALA A 26 24.69 25.50 5.82
N HIS A 27 23.54 25.36 6.50
CA HIS A 27 23.54 25.03 7.92
C HIS A 27 22.40 24.09 8.34
N THR A 28 21.57 23.63 7.41
CA THR A 28 20.53 22.63 7.68
C THR A 28 20.49 21.57 6.59
N TRP A 29 20.22 20.32 6.94
CA TRP A 29 20.13 19.21 5.99
C TRP A 29 19.31 18.08 6.62
N ILE A 30 18.98 17.08 5.80
CA ILE A 30 18.48 15.82 6.32
C ILE A 30 19.64 14.96 6.84
N ASP A 31 19.64 14.69 8.14
CA ASP A 31 20.64 13.86 8.80
C ASP A 31 20.38 12.37 8.64
N CYS A 32 19.10 11.98 8.67
CA CYS A 32 18.71 10.61 8.96
C CYS A 32 17.31 10.32 8.42
N PHE A 33 17.16 9.19 7.74
CA PHE A 33 15.85 8.64 7.36
C PHE A 33 15.61 7.30 8.07
N ASP A 34 14.38 7.07 8.52
CA ASP A 34 13.96 5.80 9.14
C ASP A 34 12.45 5.60 9.02
N THR A 35 11.98 4.37 9.25
CA THR A 35 10.55 4.04 9.34
C THR A 35 10.04 4.13 10.78
N ASP A 36 10.95 4.24 11.75
CA ASP A 36 10.63 4.43 13.17
C ASP A 36 10.91 5.87 13.62
N ARG A 37 9.84 6.65 13.82
CA ARG A 37 9.91 8.03 14.33
C ARG A 37 10.59 8.12 15.70
N SER A 38 10.28 7.18 16.60
CA SER A 38 10.81 7.22 17.98
C SER A 38 12.32 7.01 17.98
N LYS A 39 12.82 6.12 17.12
CA LYS A 39 14.26 5.94 16.91
C LYS A 39 14.94 7.22 16.42
N LEU A 40 14.34 7.95 15.48
CA LEU A 40 14.90 9.22 15.00
C LEU A 40 14.94 10.31 16.07
N TYR A 41 13.87 10.45 16.84
CA TYR A 41 13.67 11.58 17.74
C TYR A 41 14.17 11.32 19.18
N ASP A 42 13.85 10.17 19.76
CA ASP A 42 14.15 9.87 21.15
C ASP A 42 15.61 9.47 21.35
N GLN A 43 16.19 8.77 20.36
CA GLN A 43 17.58 8.31 20.36
C GLN A 43 18.53 9.22 19.58
N SER A 44 18.06 10.43 19.23
CA SER A 44 18.74 11.43 18.40
C SER A 44 20.17 11.78 18.82
N THR A 45 20.43 11.86 20.12
CA THR A 45 21.76 12.14 20.69
C THR A 45 22.83 11.16 20.19
N SER A 46 22.46 9.89 19.99
CA SER A 46 23.40 8.84 19.61
C SER A 46 24.02 9.04 18.23
N TYR A 47 23.26 9.53 17.25
CA TYR A 47 23.77 9.77 15.90
C TYR A 47 24.18 11.21 15.65
N ILE A 48 23.55 12.20 16.32
CA ILE A 48 23.92 13.62 16.15
C ILE A 48 25.28 13.92 16.81
N PHE A 49 25.50 13.41 18.03
CA PHE A 49 26.70 13.69 18.83
C PHE A 49 27.65 12.49 18.95
N GLY A 50 27.32 11.35 18.36
CA GLY A 50 28.17 10.14 18.37
C GLY A 50 29.40 10.23 17.46
N GLY A 51 29.58 11.32 16.73
CA GLY A 51 30.65 11.47 15.73
C GLY A 51 30.55 10.37 14.67
N ALA A 52 31.69 9.77 14.30
CA ALA A 52 31.73 8.63 13.38
C ALA A 52 30.97 7.39 13.91
N GLY A 53 30.79 7.25 15.23
CA GLY A 53 30.02 6.17 15.83
C GLY A 53 28.51 6.24 15.55
N GLY A 54 28.01 7.39 15.09
CA GLY A 54 26.63 7.57 14.65
C GLY A 54 26.35 7.07 13.23
N ASN A 55 27.39 6.77 12.44
CA ASN A 55 27.25 6.31 11.07
C ASN A 55 26.60 4.91 11.03
N GLY A 56 25.62 4.73 10.15
CA GLY A 56 24.85 3.49 10.04
C GLY A 56 23.72 3.33 11.05
N PHE A 57 23.49 4.31 11.94
CA PHE A 57 22.35 4.32 12.84
C PHE A 57 21.01 4.32 12.09
N CYS A 58 20.92 5.09 11.01
CA CYS A 58 19.70 5.32 10.23
C CYS A 58 19.50 4.22 9.18
N GLN A 59 18.24 3.97 8.80
CA GLN A 59 17.96 3.06 7.68
C GLN A 59 18.25 3.70 6.32
N GLY A 60 18.25 5.03 6.22
CA GLY A 60 18.61 5.74 5.00
C GLY A 60 19.30 7.07 5.22
N TYR A 61 19.98 7.53 4.18
CA TYR A 61 20.74 8.78 4.17
C TYR A 61 20.62 9.48 2.81
N GLY A 62 20.82 10.80 2.82
CA GLY A 62 20.91 11.54 1.57
C GLY A 62 22.16 11.19 0.77
N ALA A 63 22.08 11.44 -0.53
CA ALA A 63 23.17 11.18 -1.47
C ALA A 63 24.34 12.11 -1.15
N GLY A 64 25.56 11.57 -1.08
CA GLY A 64 26.75 12.33 -0.70
C GLY A 64 26.91 12.58 0.81
N TYR A 65 26.00 12.10 1.68
CA TYR A 65 26.08 12.35 3.12
C TYR A 65 27.44 11.93 3.72
N PRO A 66 28.23 12.86 4.28
CA PRO A 66 29.59 12.55 4.76
C PRO A 66 29.59 11.84 6.12
N GLY A 67 28.47 11.91 6.85
CA GLY A 67 28.35 11.37 8.20
C GLY A 67 28.80 12.37 9.28
N ARG A 68 28.33 12.17 10.51
CA ARG A 68 28.60 13.08 11.65
C ARG A 68 30.03 12.98 12.20
N GLY A 69 30.85 12.10 11.63
CA GLY A 69 32.30 12.09 11.86
C GLY A 69 33.06 13.17 11.07
N ASP A 70 32.42 13.81 10.09
CA ASP A 70 32.99 14.92 9.33
C ASP A 70 32.78 16.24 10.09
N ILE A 71 33.89 16.95 10.35
CA ILE A 71 33.88 18.23 11.06
C ILE A 71 33.21 19.35 10.25
N ASP A 72 33.22 19.21 8.92
CA ASP A 72 32.72 20.20 7.98
C ASP A 72 31.34 19.79 7.44
N ILE A 73 30.68 18.78 8.02
CA ILE A 73 29.32 18.37 7.63
C ILE A 73 28.35 19.55 7.57
N GLY A 74 28.54 20.50 8.50
CA GLY A 74 27.76 21.73 8.57
C GLY A 74 27.75 22.50 7.27
N THR A 75 28.93 22.81 6.74
CA THR A 75 29.13 23.70 5.59
C THR A 75 29.30 22.94 4.26
N GLY A 76 29.71 21.68 4.32
CA GLY A 76 30.10 20.89 3.15
C GLY A 76 29.00 20.01 2.55
N TYR A 77 27.98 19.64 3.33
CA TYR A 77 26.94 18.72 2.86
C TYR A 77 25.67 19.40 2.35
N THR A 78 25.36 20.60 2.84
CA THR A 78 24.12 21.27 2.47
C THR A 78 24.25 22.09 1.19
N TYR A 79 23.27 21.95 0.30
CA TYR A 79 23.14 22.80 -0.88
C TYR A 79 22.15 23.95 -0.65
N LYS A 80 22.69 25.15 -0.47
CA LYS A 80 21.95 26.42 -0.27
C LYS A 80 21.94 27.23 -1.55
N MET A 81 20.78 27.79 -1.87
CA MET A 81 20.55 28.62 -3.05
C MET A 81 19.89 29.92 -2.62
N LEU A 82 20.36 31.06 -3.08
CA LEU A 82 19.71 32.35 -2.83
C LEU A 82 18.39 32.44 -3.61
N LYS A 83 17.42 33.23 -3.12
CA LYS A 83 16.10 33.33 -3.76
C LYS A 83 16.17 33.68 -5.25
N ASN A 84 17.05 34.59 -5.65
CA ASN A 84 17.25 34.95 -7.06
C ASN A 84 17.83 33.80 -7.90
N GLU A 85 18.64 32.93 -7.30
CA GLU A 85 19.18 31.72 -7.95
C GLU A 85 18.11 30.65 -8.10
N VAL A 86 17.24 30.52 -7.10
CA VAL A 86 16.06 29.65 -7.12
C VAL A 86 15.13 30.06 -8.27
N GLU A 87 14.81 31.36 -8.36
CA GLU A 87 13.94 31.90 -9.41
C GLU A 87 14.55 31.76 -10.81
N ALA A 88 15.88 31.66 -10.92
CA ALA A 88 16.60 31.47 -12.18
C ALA A 88 16.73 30.00 -12.63
N GLY A 89 16.36 29.02 -11.80
CA GLY A 89 16.43 27.60 -12.17
C GLY A 89 17.77 26.92 -11.87
N THR A 90 18.32 27.14 -10.69
CA THR A 90 19.56 26.50 -10.22
C THR A 90 19.41 24.97 -10.10
N PRO A 91 20.46 24.17 -10.37
CA PRO A 91 20.41 22.72 -10.17
C PRO A 91 20.00 22.35 -8.75
N LEU A 92 19.22 21.28 -8.54
CA LEU A 92 18.72 20.92 -7.20
C LEU A 92 19.75 20.20 -6.32
N CYS A 93 20.67 19.46 -6.92
CA CYS A 93 21.57 18.58 -6.20
C CYS A 93 23.00 19.05 -6.34
N GLN A 94 23.73 19.04 -5.22
CA GLN A 94 25.20 19.05 -5.29
C GLN A 94 25.68 17.77 -5.98
N ALA A 95 26.80 17.85 -6.70
CA ALA A 95 27.35 16.69 -7.38
C ALA A 95 27.77 15.62 -6.36
N PHE A 96 27.27 14.40 -6.53
CA PHE A 96 27.68 13.21 -5.77
C PHE A 96 28.06 12.08 -6.72
N GLY A 97 28.92 11.18 -6.26
CA GLY A 97 29.36 10.01 -7.05
C GLY A 97 28.22 9.03 -7.32
N ALA A 98 28.24 8.38 -8.49
CA ALA A 98 27.28 7.33 -8.84
C ALA A 98 27.31 6.14 -7.87
N ASP A 99 28.44 5.96 -7.18
CA ASP A 99 28.70 4.96 -6.14
C ASP A 99 28.34 5.45 -4.74
N THR A 100 27.61 6.55 -4.57
CA THR A 100 27.33 7.15 -3.26
C THR A 100 26.73 6.16 -2.24
N TYR A 101 25.97 5.15 -2.65
CA TYR A 101 25.40 4.15 -1.72
C TYR A 101 26.21 2.85 -1.64
N THR A 102 27.36 2.78 -2.31
CA THR A 102 28.20 1.59 -2.39
C THR A 102 29.66 1.85 -2.00
N ASN A 103 30.08 3.11 -1.93
CA ASN A 103 31.44 3.50 -1.54
C ASN A 103 31.65 3.57 -0.02
N THR A 104 30.61 3.30 0.76
CA THR A 104 30.69 3.08 2.22
C THR A 104 29.84 1.87 2.57
N ASP A 105 30.09 1.26 3.73
CA ASP A 105 29.32 0.12 4.26
C ASP A 105 28.06 0.53 5.06
N TRP A 106 27.98 1.81 5.44
CA TRP A 106 26.95 2.33 6.33
C TRP A 106 25.92 3.24 5.64
N ARG A 107 26.31 3.97 4.57
CA ARG A 107 25.40 4.88 3.86
C ARG A 107 24.51 4.10 2.90
N LYS A 108 23.23 4.03 3.23
CA LYS A 108 22.23 3.21 2.52
C LYS A 108 21.08 4.08 2.03
N ARG A 109 20.37 3.54 1.03
CA ARG A 109 19.06 4.05 0.61
C ARG A 109 18.05 3.66 1.68
N LEU A 110 17.07 4.52 1.92
CA LEU A 110 15.89 4.07 2.66
C LEU A 110 15.13 3.09 1.75
N SER A 111 14.71 1.95 2.32
CA SER A 111 13.88 0.97 1.65
C SER A 111 12.50 0.99 2.29
N VAL A 112 11.45 1.26 1.50
CA VAL A 112 10.06 1.36 2.01
C VAL A 112 9.07 0.69 1.07
N ALA A 113 8.02 0.15 1.67
CA ALA A 113 6.84 -0.29 0.94
C ALA A 113 5.95 0.90 0.52
N THR A 114 5.16 0.73 -0.55
CA THR A 114 4.10 1.68 -0.87
C THR A 114 3.10 1.80 0.28
N GLY A 115 2.65 3.02 0.60
CA GLY A 115 1.74 3.29 1.72
C GLY A 115 2.40 3.29 3.10
N GLN A 116 3.69 2.92 3.20
CA GLN A 116 4.43 3.03 4.45
C GLN A 116 4.88 4.48 4.68
N THR A 117 4.73 4.95 5.91
CA THR A 117 5.29 6.25 6.33
C THR A 117 6.78 6.14 6.55
N ALA A 118 7.53 7.03 5.90
CA ALA A 118 8.92 7.29 6.18
C ALA A 118 9.05 8.58 6.98
N TYR A 119 10.02 8.63 7.89
CA TYR A 119 10.36 9.79 8.69
C TYR A 119 11.77 10.24 8.37
N PHE A 120 12.01 11.53 8.53
CA PHE A 120 13.34 12.11 8.41
C PHE A 120 13.61 13.14 9.48
N ALA A 121 14.85 13.17 9.95
CA ALA A 121 15.33 14.11 10.95
C ALA A 121 16.19 15.19 10.30
N TYR A 122 15.97 16.44 10.69
CA TYR A 122 16.80 17.58 10.29
C TYR A 122 17.07 18.49 11.48
N LEU A 123 18.20 19.19 11.45
CA LEU A 123 18.55 20.19 12.46
C LEU A 123 18.23 21.60 11.99
N PRO A 124 17.54 22.42 12.82
CA PRO A 124 17.20 23.79 12.47
C PRO A 124 18.38 24.76 12.52
N ASN A 125 19.43 24.40 13.27
CA ASN A 125 20.71 25.12 13.39
C ASN A 125 20.57 26.64 13.58
N GLY A 126 19.68 27.04 14.48
CA GLY A 126 19.44 28.41 14.89
C GLY A 126 18.29 29.09 14.15
N HIS A 127 17.78 28.51 13.06
CA HIS A 127 16.75 29.15 12.24
C HIS A 127 15.36 29.21 12.89
N ILE A 128 15.13 28.39 13.94
CA ILE A 128 13.89 28.40 14.73
C ILE A 128 14.06 29.25 15.99
N VAL A 129 15.11 29.01 16.78
CA VAL A 129 15.21 29.60 18.13
C VAL A 129 16.00 30.91 18.15
N LYS A 130 17.06 31.02 17.32
CA LYS A 130 17.98 32.16 17.36
C LYS A 130 17.53 33.30 16.45
N ASP A 131 17.42 33.04 15.14
CA ASP A 131 17.00 34.07 14.19
C ASP A 131 15.48 34.09 13.94
N LYS A 132 14.78 32.98 14.28
CA LYS A 132 13.33 32.80 14.15
C LYS A 132 12.78 32.97 12.73
N LYS A 133 13.63 32.91 11.70
CA LYS A 133 13.24 33.10 10.31
C LYS A 133 12.54 31.89 9.72
N ALA A 134 12.73 30.72 10.30
CA ALA A 134 12.13 29.49 9.79
C ALA A 134 10.67 29.31 10.22
N ILE A 135 10.23 30.03 11.25
CA ILE A 135 8.88 29.91 11.78
C ILE A 135 7.88 30.39 10.71
N GLY A 136 6.98 29.50 10.30
CA GLY A 136 5.99 29.73 9.25
C GLY A 136 6.47 29.40 7.83
N THR A 137 7.74 29.01 7.65
CA THR A 137 8.25 28.52 6.36
C THR A 137 7.94 27.03 6.18
N GLN A 138 7.93 26.56 4.93
CA GLN A 138 7.53 25.19 4.61
C GLN A 138 8.52 24.44 3.73
N HIS A 139 8.58 23.13 3.91
CA HIS A 139 9.37 22.20 3.11
C HIS A 139 8.52 21.05 2.57
N GLY A 140 9.05 20.33 1.59
CA GLY A 140 8.39 19.18 0.98
C GLY A 140 9.37 18.17 0.40
N VAL A 141 8.87 16.99 0.03
CA VAL A 141 9.61 15.96 -0.69
C VAL A 141 9.08 15.87 -2.11
N TYR A 142 9.98 15.99 -3.08
CA TYR A 142 9.66 16.07 -4.50
C TYR A 142 10.30 14.92 -5.28
N TRP A 143 9.64 14.50 -6.35
CA TRP A 143 10.07 13.46 -7.26
C TRP A 143 9.36 13.55 -8.60
N THR A 144 9.75 12.71 -9.55
CA THR A 144 9.08 12.57 -10.85
C THR A 144 7.96 11.53 -10.85
N GLY A 145 7.86 10.71 -9.80
CA GLY A 145 7.00 9.52 -9.77
C GLY A 145 7.43 8.40 -10.73
N GLN A 146 8.61 8.48 -11.37
CA GLN A 146 9.11 7.48 -12.31
C GLN A 146 10.48 6.93 -11.91
N VAL A 147 10.60 5.60 -11.90
CA VAL A 147 11.84 4.88 -11.55
C VAL A 147 13.02 5.40 -12.37
N GLY A 148 14.14 5.68 -11.70
CA GLY A 148 15.41 6.05 -12.32
C GLY A 148 15.48 7.45 -12.92
N THR A 149 14.43 8.26 -12.82
CA THR A 149 14.42 9.65 -13.32
C THR A 149 14.59 10.66 -12.19
N SER A 150 14.94 11.91 -12.51
CA SER A 150 15.26 12.95 -11.53
C SER A 150 14.70 14.30 -11.96
N LEU A 151 14.28 15.09 -10.96
CA LEU A 151 14.09 16.53 -11.12
C LEU A 151 15.47 17.18 -11.22
N SER A 152 15.61 18.22 -12.05
CA SER A 152 16.93 18.77 -12.40
C SER A 152 17.18 20.13 -11.76
N THR A 153 16.16 21.00 -11.76
CA THR A 153 16.31 22.42 -11.39
C THR A 153 15.26 22.87 -10.39
N THR A 154 15.49 23.99 -9.72
CA THR A 154 14.52 24.62 -8.82
C THR A 154 13.19 24.96 -9.49
N LEU A 155 13.14 25.11 -10.82
CA LEU A 155 11.89 25.30 -11.58
C LEU A 155 11.01 24.06 -11.56
N ASP A 156 11.54 22.89 -11.20
CA ASP A 156 10.81 21.64 -11.09
C ASP A 156 10.12 21.48 -9.71
N MET A 157 10.35 22.38 -8.75
CA MET A 157 9.73 22.36 -7.41
C MET A 157 8.30 22.89 -7.48
N LYS A 158 7.42 22.13 -8.13
CA LYS A 158 6.02 22.47 -8.38
C LYS A 158 5.07 21.50 -7.68
N PRO A 159 3.80 21.87 -7.43
CA PRO A 159 2.83 21.02 -6.75
C PRO A 159 2.65 19.63 -7.39
N GLU A 160 2.73 19.52 -8.72
CA GLU A 160 2.61 18.24 -9.43
C GLU A 160 3.75 17.25 -9.16
N ASN A 161 4.91 17.74 -8.70
CA ASN A 161 6.08 16.92 -8.38
C ASN A 161 6.19 16.63 -6.88
N LEU A 162 5.23 17.09 -6.07
CA LEU A 162 5.21 16.91 -4.62
C LEU A 162 4.68 15.51 -4.28
N LEU A 163 5.45 14.73 -3.53
CA LEU A 163 5.23 13.29 -3.32
C LEU A 163 3.84 12.96 -2.76
N ASP A 164 3.42 13.69 -1.74
CA ASP A 164 2.17 13.53 -0.99
C ASP A 164 1.21 14.70 -1.22
N GLY A 165 1.48 15.53 -2.24
CA GLY A 165 0.64 16.66 -2.63
C GLY A 165 0.58 17.81 -1.63
N HIS A 166 1.38 17.81 -0.56
CA HIS A 166 1.40 18.90 0.41
C HIS A 166 2.80 19.18 0.97
N THR A 167 2.97 20.40 1.49
CA THR A 167 4.16 20.82 2.22
C THR A 167 3.89 20.80 3.73
N MET A 168 4.95 20.81 4.52
CA MET A 168 4.90 20.81 5.98
C MET A 168 5.66 22.00 6.55
N ASP A 169 5.24 22.46 7.72
CA ASP A 169 5.96 23.49 8.47
C ASP A 169 7.36 22.99 8.85
N TYR A 170 8.35 23.86 8.65
CA TYR A 170 9.73 23.58 9.04
C TYR A 170 9.94 23.62 10.56
N ASP A 171 9.14 24.40 11.28
CA ASP A 171 9.10 24.36 12.74
C ASP A 171 7.99 23.40 13.18
N ASP A 172 8.37 22.18 13.56
CA ASP A 172 7.44 21.14 14.01
C ASP A 172 6.91 21.36 15.45
N GLY A 173 7.30 22.46 16.09
CA GLY A 173 6.93 22.79 17.46
C GLY A 173 7.75 22.05 18.54
N ASN A 174 8.39 20.94 18.20
CA ASN A 174 9.00 20.00 19.12
C ASN A 174 10.54 20.02 19.07
N CYS A 175 11.15 20.60 18.04
CA CYS A 175 12.59 20.72 17.89
C CYS A 175 13.14 22.11 18.23
N GLY A 176 14.47 22.23 18.25
CA GLY A 176 15.18 23.51 18.36
C GLY A 176 16.15 23.60 19.53
N GLU A 177 17.05 24.57 19.45
CA GLU A 177 18.15 24.78 20.40
C GLU A 177 17.65 25.12 21.81
N SER A 178 18.48 24.80 22.80
CA SER A 178 18.16 25.06 24.21
C SER A 178 18.10 26.54 24.55
N VAL A 179 18.79 27.40 23.77
CA VAL A 179 18.91 28.84 24.03
C VAL A 179 18.74 29.70 22.78
N ASP A 180 18.20 30.91 22.97
CA ASP A 180 18.08 31.94 21.94
C ASP A 180 19.43 32.65 21.67
N TYR A 181 19.40 33.62 20.74
CA TYR A 181 20.59 34.40 20.38
C TYR A 181 21.24 35.14 21.57
N ASN A 182 20.46 35.48 22.60
CA ASN A 182 20.92 36.20 23.79
C ASN A 182 21.30 35.25 24.94
N GLY A 183 21.22 33.94 24.74
CA GLY A 183 21.49 32.93 25.76
C GLY A 183 20.33 32.68 26.72
N ASN A 184 19.13 33.20 26.46
CA ASN A 184 17.94 32.88 27.26
C ASN A 184 17.38 31.50 26.88
N PRO A 185 16.64 30.81 27.76
CA PRO A 185 15.97 29.55 27.41
C PRO A 185 15.10 29.67 26.16
N GLY A 186 15.32 28.79 25.19
CA GLY A 186 14.64 28.80 23.90
C GLY A 186 13.20 28.26 23.92
N GLY A 187 12.80 27.59 24.99
CA GLY A 187 11.47 26.98 25.13
C GLY A 187 11.25 25.75 24.24
N ARG A 188 12.32 25.17 23.69
CA ARG A 188 12.31 23.98 22.82
C ARG A 188 12.90 22.76 23.52
N ALA A 189 12.82 21.60 22.86
CA ALA A 189 13.26 20.33 23.42
C ALA A 189 14.79 20.25 23.65
N GLY A 190 15.58 21.14 23.05
CA GLY A 190 16.98 21.35 23.36
C GLY A 190 17.94 20.79 22.33
N ASP A 191 19.22 21.06 22.56
CA ASP A 191 20.29 20.70 21.62
C ASP A 191 20.35 19.17 21.43
N GLY A 192 20.33 18.75 20.15
CA GLY A 192 20.28 17.34 19.79
C GLY A 192 18.89 16.75 19.67
N LYS A 193 17.82 17.54 19.80
CA LYS A 193 16.46 17.14 19.40
C LYS A 193 16.15 17.67 18.00
N PRO A 194 16.16 16.79 16.98
CA PRO A 194 15.92 17.19 15.60
C PRO A 194 14.44 17.47 15.38
N CYS A 195 14.15 18.27 14.36
CA CYS A 195 12.82 18.35 13.80
C CYS A 195 12.53 17.10 12.99
N ILE A 196 11.27 16.67 12.97
CA ILE A 196 10.86 15.47 12.25
C ILE A 196 9.87 15.84 11.15
N GLY A 197 10.26 15.55 9.91
CA GLY A 197 9.33 15.48 8.80
C GLY A 197 8.94 14.04 8.48
N SER A 198 7.92 13.88 7.65
CA SER A 198 7.47 12.57 7.17
C SER A 198 6.95 12.66 5.76
N PHE A 199 6.94 11.52 5.07
CA PHE A 199 6.24 11.36 3.81
C PHE A 199 5.69 9.95 3.68
N VAL A 200 4.74 9.76 2.77
CA VAL A 200 4.19 8.44 2.43
C VAL A 200 4.37 8.22 0.93
N VAL A 201 4.91 7.08 0.54
CA VAL A 201 4.97 6.70 -0.88
C VAL A 201 3.56 6.37 -1.35
N PRO A 202 3.03 7.01 -2.42
CA PRO A 202 1.69 6.73 -2.91
C PRO A 202 1.46 5.25 -3.21
N ALA A 203 0.24 4.78 -2.93
CA ALA A 203 -0.20 3.45 -3.30
C ALA A 203 -0.06 3.24 -4.83
N GLY A 204 0.29 2.02 -5.24
CA GLY A 204 0.47 1.68 -6.66
C GLY A 204 1.78 2.19 -7.28
N THR A 205 2.66 2.84 -6.50
CA THR A 205 4.01 3.19 -6.96
C THR A 205 4.77 1.92 -7.32
N ALA A 206 5.30 1.86 -8.54
CA ALA A 206 6.02 0.68 -9.02
C ALA A 206 7.29 0.43 -8.19
N PRO A 207 7.67 -0.83 -7.92
CA PRO A 207 8.93 -1.13 -7.26
C PRO A 207 10.12 -0.61 -8.07
N GLY A 208 11.12 -0.07 -7.37
CA GLY A 208 12.33 0.45 -8.01
C GLY A 208 13.01 1.54 -7.20
N ILE A 209 14.08 2.11 -7.77
CA ILE A 209 14.84 3.20 -7.17
C ILE A 209 14.34 4.52 -7.73
N TYR A 210 13.92 5.41 -6.83
CA TYR A 210 13.45 6.76 -7.13
C TYR A 210 14.45 7.78 -6.64
N ASN A 211 14.69 8.81 -7.45
CA ASN A 211 15.49 9.95 -7.03
C ASN A 211 14.56 11.02 -6.46
N MET A 212 14.81 11.40 -5.21
CA MET A 212 13.97 12.27 -4.42
C MET A 212 14.73 13.53 -4.04
N VAL A 213 13.99 14.61 -3.80
CA VAL A 213 14.54 15.89 -3.34
C VAL A 213 13.74 16.36 -2.14
N TRP A 214 14.35 16.45 -0.96
CA TRP A 214 13.83 17.29 0.10
C TRP A 214 14.17 18.74 -0.24
N TYR A 215 13.19 19.62 -0.20
CA TYR A 215 13.35 21.03 -0.57
C TYR A 215 12.64 21.94 0.43
N TRP A 216 13.37 22.91 0.96
CA TRP A 216 12.89 23.90 1.93
C TRP A 216 13.01 25.31 1.38
N THR A 217 11.87 25.99 1.32
CA THR A 217 11.75 27.41 0.98
C THR A 217 11.97 28.22 2.25
N PHE A 218 13.22 28.61 2.55
CA PHE A 218 13.56 29.41 3.73
C PHE A 218 13.30 30.91 3.48
N TRP A 219 12.07 31.25 3.12
CA TRP A 219 11.57 32.62 3.15
C TRP A 219 10.04 32.64 3.21
N LEU A 220 9.51 33.77 3.68
CA LEU A 220 8.13 34.17 3.51
C LEU A 220 8.04 35.23 2.43
N ASP A 221 6.97 35.22 1.63
CA ASP A 221 6.75 36.24 0.60
C ASP A 221 6.40 37.62 1.18
N ASN A 222 5.94 37.64 2.43
CA ASN A 222 5.64 38.85 3.17
C ASN A 222 6.55 38.97 4.39
N GLU A 223 7.38 40.03 4.44
CA GLU A 223 8.28 40.32 5.57
C GLU A 223 7.52 40.44 6.90
N SER A 224 6.28 40.97 6.89
CA SER A 224 5.47 41.07 8.11
C SER A 224 5.03 39.72 8.67
N GLY A 225 5.24 38.61 7.94
CA GLY A 225 4.95 37.26 8.38
C GLY A 225 6.01 36.68 9.30
N TYR A 226 7.23 37.24 9.34
CA TYR A 226 8.28 36.74 10.22
C TYR A 226 7.99 37.06 11.69
N VAL A 227 8.28 36.11 12.58
CA VAL A 227 8.11 36.30 14.03
C VAL A 227 9.03 37.39 14.58
N ASP A 228 10.28 37.44 14.11
CA ASP A 228 11.25 38.46 14.49
C ASP A 228 11.51 39.43 13.34
N GLN A 229 10.82 40.56 13.38
CA GLN A 229 10.92 41.61 12.37
C GLN A 229 12.33 42.25 12.31
N ALA A 230 13.06 42.27 13.43
CA ALA A 230 14.41 42.84 13.46
C ALA A 230 15.39 41.92 12.71
N GLN A 231 15.23 40.61 12.86
CA GLN A 231 16.02 39.61 12.13
C GLN A 231 15.62 39.51 10.66
N ALA A 232 14.35 39.69 10.33
CA ALA A 232 13.82 39.61 8.97
C ALA A 232 14.25 40.77 8.07
N LYS A 233 14.52 41.95 8.64
CA LYS A 233 14.83 43.14 7.88
C LYS A 233 16.05 42.95 6.97
N GLY A 234 15.85 43.11 5.66
CA GLY A 234 16.92 42.95 4.66
C GLY A 234 17.31 41.50 4.40
N TYR A 235 16.50 40.53 4.85
CA TYR A 235 16.67 39.13 4.50
C TYR A 235 16.07 38.85 3.12
N PHE A 236 16.91 38.38 2.18
CA PHE A 236 16.52 38.19 0.78
C PHE A 236 16.02 36.78 0.44
N GLY A 237 16.03 35.86 1.41
CA GLY A 237 15.57 34.49 1.23
C GLY A 237 16.61 33.54 0.64
N ALA A 238 16.51 32.26 1.01
CA ALA A 238 17.30 31.17 0.47
C ALA A 238 16.46 29.88 0.43
N ALA A 239 16.80 28.93 -0.44
CA ALA A 239 16.31 27.57 -0.39
C ALA A 239 17.42 26.62 0.05
N TYR A 240 17.00 25.51 0.64
CA TYR A 240 17.86 24.38 0.95
C TYR A 240 17.33 23.13 0.29
N SER A 241 18.23 22.23 -0.06
CA SER A 241 17.86 20.95 -0.65
C SER A 241 18.76 19.82 -0.17
N THR A 242 18.20 18.62 -0.18
CA THR A 242 18.93 17.38 0.03
C THR A 242 18.38 16.34 -0.93
N CYS A 243 19.23 15.87 -1.84
CA CYS A 243 18.87 14.81 -2.78
C CYS A 243 19.16 13.44 -2.18
N PHE A 244 18.29 12.48 -2.43
CA PHE A 244 18.42 11.12 -1.90
C PHE A 244 17.77 10.10 -2.83
N GLN A 245 18.15 8.83 -2.67
CA GLN A 245 17.50 7.72 -3.35
C GLN A 245 16.64 6.93 -2.37
N LEU A 246 15.41 6.66 -2.81
CA LEU A 246 14.46 5.82 -2.13
C LEU A 246 14.31 4.51 -2.92
N GLU A 247 14.50 3.38 -2.27
CA GLU A 247 14.12 2.10 -2.83
C GLU A 247 12.68 1.82 -2.42
N VAL A 248 11.77 1.91 -3.38
CA VAL A 248 10.41 1.43 -3.21
C VAL A 248 10.45 -0.07 -3.46
N THR A 249 10.25 -0.84 -2.40
CA THR A 249 10.07 -2.27 -2.56
C THR A 249 8.68 -2.51 -3.12
N ALA A 250 8.46 -3.69 -3.71
CA ALA A 250 7.11 -4.21 -3.75
C ALA A 250 6.66 -4.20 -2.31
N GLY A 251 5.78 -3.25 -1.96
CA GLY A 251 5.10 -3.34 -0.68
C GLY A 251 4.54 -4.74 -0.63
N ASP A 252 4.65 -5.40 0.52
CA ASP A 252 3.86 -6.60 0.74
C ASP A 252 2.41 -6.13 0.57
N SER A 253 1.88 -6.25 -0.65
CA SER A 253 0.51 -5.93 -1.00
C SER A 253 -0.27 -7.17 -0.59
N TRP A 254 -0.48 -7.29 0.71
CA TRP A 254 -1.21 -8.40 1.30
C TRP A 254 -2.69 -8.03 1.36
N ILE A 255 -3.47 -8.53 0.41
CA ILE A 255 -4.93 -8.50 0.49
C ILE A 255 -5.38 -9.77 1.17
N CYS A 256 -5.64 -9.63 2.47
CA CYS A 256 -5.89 -10.75 3.35
C CYS A 256 -7.38 -11.08 3.47
N PHE A 257 -7.86 -12.07 2.73
CA PHE A 257 -9.27 -12.49 2.76
C PHE A 257 -9.65 -13.19 4.07
N LYS A 258 -10.54 -12.56 4.85
CA LYS A 258 -11.23 -13.20 5.97
C LYS A 258 -12.59 -13.74 5.51
N MET A 259 -12.70 -15.04 5.28
CA MET A 259 -14.00 -15.70 5.15
C MET A 259 -14.69 -15.75 6.53
N LEU A 260 -15.90 -15.22 6.61
CA LEU A 260 -16.62 -15.08 7.87
C LEU A 260 -17.34 -16.39 8.23
N ARG A 261 -17.37 -16.69 9.53
CA ARG A 261 -18.14 -17.78 10.12
C ARG A 261 -19.51 -17.25 10.57
N PHE A 262 -20.59 -17.94 10.20
CA PHE A 262 -21.94 -17.67 10.74
C PHE A 262 -22.20 -18.49 12.01
N ASN A 263 -23.09 -18.00 12.88
CA ASN A 263 -23.36 -18.61 14.18
C ASN A 263 -24.02 -19.99 14.03
N SER A 264 -23.38 -21.05 14.57
CA SER A 264 -23.90 -22.43 14.54
C SER A 264 -25.13 -22.65 15.42
N ASP A 265 -25.43 -21.71 16.32
CA ASP A 265 -26.47 -21.92 17.33
C ASP A 265 -27.89 -21.65 16.80
N GLN A 266 -28.04 -21.24 15.53
CA GLN A 266 -29.34 -20.92 14.93
C GLN A 266 -29.68 -21.64 13.61
N HIS A 267 -28.75 -22.31 12.92
CA HIS A 267 -29.03 -22.93 11.61
C HIS A 267 -28.25 -24.26 11.41
N PRO A 268 -28.90 -25.45 11.48
CA PRO A 268 -28.23 -26.75 11.55
C PRO A 268 -27.93 -27.41 10.19
N VAL A 269 -28.02 -26.69 9.07
CA VAL A 269 -27.92 -27.34 7.74
C VAL A 269 -26.46 -27.40 7.29
N THR A 270 -25.97 -28.62 7.13
CA THR A 270 -24.62 -28.91 6.65
C THR A 270 -24.41 -28.31 5.25
N ALA A 271 -23.40 -27.44 5.11
CA ALA A 271 -22.93 -27.07 3.78
C ALA A 271 -22.12 -28.24 3.20
N HIS A 272 -22.06 -28.33 1.87
CA HIS A 272 -21.24 -29.33 1.20
C HIS A 272 -20.16 -28.72 0.30
N THR A 273 -20.24 -27.43 -0.03
CA THR A 273 -19.22 -26.71 -0.81
C THR A 273 -18.34 -25.86 0.08
N TRP A 274 -17.03 -25.80 -0.20
CA TRP A 274 -16.13 -24.84 0.42
C TRP A 274 -15.01 -24.36 -0.49
N ILE A 275 -14.50 -23.16 -0.19
CA ILE A 275 -13.22 -22.68 -0.72
C ILE A 275 -12.12 -23.37 0.08
N ASP A 276 -11.22 -24.02 -0.62
CA ASP A 276 -10.14 -24.75 0.03
C ASP A 276 -8.95 -23.84 0.31
N CYS A 277 -8.48 -23.13 -0.71
CA CYS A 277 -7.36 -22.22 -0.59
C CYS A 277 -7.25 -21.26 -1.79
N PHE A 278 -6.31 -20.33 -1.67
CA PHE A 278 -6.03 -19.27 -2.64
C PHE A 278 -4.55 -19.28 -3.05
N ASP A 279 -4.29 -18.94 -4.31
CA ASP A 279 -2.93 -18.80 -4.83
C ASP A 279 -2.90 -17.84 -6.03
N THR A 280 -1.74 -17.24 -6.30
CA THR A 280 -1.51 -16.42 -7.50
C THR A 280 -1.10 -17.27 -8.71
N ASP A 281 -0.76 -18.55 -8.49
CA ASP A 281 -0.49 -19.53 -9.54
C ASP A 281 -1.66 -20.52 -9.70
N ARG A 282 -2.40 -20.37 -10.82
CA ARG A 282 -3.50 -21.27 -11.19
C ARG A 282 -3.06 -22.74 -11.33
N SER A 283 -1.87 -22.99 -11.90
CA SER A 283 -1.39 -24.36 -12.15
C SER A 283 -1.15 -25.11 -10.85
N LYS A 284 -0.73 -24.40 -9.81
CA LYS A 284 -0.55 -24.94 -8.48
C LYS A 284 -1.89 -25.39 -7.87
N LEU A 285 -2.95 -24.61 -8.04
CA LEU A 285 -4.29 -24.99 -7.57
C LEU A 285 -4.90 -26.14 -8.37
N TYR A 286 -4.80 -26.11 -9.70
CA TYR A 286 -5.51 -27.06 -10.54
C TYR A 286 -4.67 -28.30 -10.90
N ASP A 287 -3.44 -28.12 -11.38
CA ASP A 287 -2.63 -29.22 -11.91
C ASP A 287 -2.03 -30.07 -10.79
N GLN A 288 -1.64 -29.42 -9.69
CA GLN A 288 -1.05 -30.06 -8.51
C GLN A 288 -2.06 -30.37 -7.41
N SER A 289 -3.35 -30.26 -7.72
CA SER A 289 -4.48 -30.38 -6.80
C SER A 289 -4.49 -31.62 -5.92
N THR A 290 -4.08 -32.76 -6.50
CA THR A 290 -4.04 -34.05 -5.79
C THR A 290 -3.14 -34.01 -4.56
N SER A 291 -2.08 -33.19 -4.59
CA SER A 291 -1.08 -33.09 -3.52
C SER A 291 -1.67 -32.52 -2.24
N TYR A 292 -2.59 -31.56 -2.34
CA TYR A 292 -3.19 -30.93 -1.17
C TYR A 292 -4.60 -31.45 -0.87
N ILE A 293 -5.38 -31.87 -1.88
CA ILE A 293 -6.74 -32.40 -1.67
C ILE A 293 -6.70 -33.78 -1.00
N PHE A 294 -5.81 -34.66 -1.44
CA PHE A 294 -5.71 -36.04 -0.91
C PHE A 294 -4.52 -36.25 0.03
N GLY A 295 -3.67 -35.24 0.23
CA GLY A 295 -2.52 -35.31 1.12
C GLY A 295 -2.87 -35.29 2.62
N GLY A 296 -4.15 -35.19 2.98
CA GLY A 296 -4.59 -35.02 4.37
C GLY A 296 -3.94 -33.79 5.01
N ALA A 297 -3.49 -33.91 6.26
CA ALA A 297 -2.74 -32.85 6.93
C ALA A 297 -1.45 -32.42 6.21
N GLY A 298 -0.87 -33.29 5.37
CA GLY A 298 0.32 -32.96 4.56
C GLY A 298 0.05 -31.94 3.44
N GLY A 299 -1.22 -31.67 3.11
CA GLY A 299 -1.63 -30.62 2.18
C GLY A 299 -1.67 -29.21 2.80
N ASN A 300 -1.58 -29.10 4.12
CA ASN A 300 -1.64 -27.82 4.82
C ASN A 300 -0.40 -26.97 4.52
N GLY A 301 -0.60 -25.68 4.22
CA GLY A 301 0.47 -24.76 3.83
C GLY A 301 0.94 -24.87 2.38
N PHE A 302 0.28 -25.70 1.57
CA PHE A 302 0.55 -25.80 0.14
C PHE A 302 0.26 -24.49 -0.60
N CYS A 303 -0.86 -23.84 -0.31
CA CYS A 303 -1.31 -22.63 -1.01
C CYS A 303 -0.79 -21.35 -0.33
N GLN A 304 -0.77 -20.24 -1.06
CA GLN A 304 -0.33 -18.96 -0.51
C GLN A 304 -1.31 -18.36 0.51
N GLY A 305 -2.61 -18.66 0.39
CA GLY A 305 -3.63 -18.14 1.30
C GLY A 305 -4.73 -19.14 1.64
N TYR A 306 -5.33 -18.95 2.82
CA TYR A 306 -6.45 -19.74 3.34
C TYR A 306 -7.51 -18.82 3.94
N GLY A 307 -8.78 -19.19 3.82
CA GLY A 307 -9.86 -18.43 4.47
C GLY A 307 -9.85 -18.60 5.99
N ALA A 308 -10.51 -17.68 6.67
CA ALA A 308 -10.35 -17.56 8.12
C ALA A 308 -11.12 -18.67 8.84
N GLY A 309 -10.48 -19.26 9.85
CA GLY A 309 -11.05 -20.42 10.53
C GLY A 309 -11.02 -21.70 9.70
N TYR A 310 -10.34 -21.72 8.55
CA TYR A 310 -10.12 -22.95 7.79
C TYR A 310 -9.43 -24.00 8.68
N PRO A 311 -10.02 -25.18 8.88
CA PRO A 311 -9.51 -26.16 9.83
C PRO A 311 -8.34 -26.99 9.27
N GLY A 312 -8.18 -27.01 7.95
CA GLY A 312 -7.16 -27.81 7.26
C GLY A 312 -7.66 -29.17 6.79
N ARG A 313 -6.96 -29.76 5.82
CA ARG A 313 -7.32 -31.04 5.17
C ARG A 313 -7.17 -32.27 6.06
N GLY A 314 -6.62 -32.10 7.27
CA GLY A 314 -6.57 -33.14 8.31
C GLY A 314 -7.82 -33.20 9.19
N ASP A 315 -8.75 -32.26 9.04
CA ASP A 315 -9.97 -32.19 9.84
C ASP A 315 -11.11 -32.97 9.18
N ILE A 316 -11.79 -33.81 9.96
CA ILE A 316 -12.92 -34.63 9.52
C ILE A 316 -14.18 -33.79 9.26
N ASP A 317 -14.26 -32.59 9.83
CA ASP A 317 -15.42 -31.69 9.77
C ASP A 317 -15.23 -30.51 8.80
N ILE A 318 -14.21 -30.57 7.92
CA ILE A 318 -13.90 -29.47 6.99
C ILE A 318 -15.09 -29.08 6.10
N GLY A 319 -15.93 -30.06 5.73
CA GLY A 319 -17.11 -29.82 4.91
C GLY A 319 -18.29 -29.24 5.69
N THR A 320 -18.33 -29.43 7.01
CA THR A 320 -19.54 -29.19 7.83
C THR A 320 -19.40 -28.01 8.78
N GLY A 321 -18.18 -27.64 9.16
CA GLY A 321 -17.89 -26.57 10.14
C GLY A 321 -17.35 -25.26 9.56
N TYR A 322 -16.98 -25.23 8.27
CA TYR A 322 -16.29 -24.11 7.64
C TYR A 322 -17.18 -23.28 6.68
N THR A 323 -18.20 -23.88 6.08
CA THR A 323 -19.15 -23.20 5.20
C THR A 323 -20.59 -23.32 5.67
N TYR A 324 -21.43 -22.40 5.17
CA TYR A 324 -22.79 -22.21 5.63
C TYR A 324 -23.75 -22.18 4.44
N LYS A 325 -24.90 -22.82 4.62
CA LYS A 325 -26.02 -22.74 3.69
C LYS A 325 -27.05 -21.76 4.24
N MET A 326 -27.42 -20.78 3.43
CA MET A 326 -28.53 -19.86 3.70
C MET A 326 -29.68 -20.18 2.76
N LEU A 327 -30.90 -20.09 3.27
CA LEU A 327 -32.11 -20.17 2.46
C LEU A 327 -32.35 -18.82 1.76
N LYS A 328 -33.03 -18.85 0.61
CA LYS A 328 -33.31 -17.65 -0.18
C LYS A 328 -33.97 -16.54 0.63
N ASN A 329 -34.99 -16.88 1.42
CA ASN A 329 -35.68 -15.93 2.30
C ASN A 329 -34.78 -15.35 3.40
N GLU A 330 -33.77 -16.09 3.87
CA GLU A 330 -32.78 -15.59 4.85
C GLU A 330 -31.81 -14.60 4.19
N VAL A 331 -31.37 -14.89 2.97
CA VAL A 331 -30.55 -13.98 2.17
C VAL A 331 -31.30 -12.68 1.89
N GLU A 332 -32.55 -12.77 1.45
CA GLU A 332 -33.42 -11.62 1.16
C GLU A 332 -33.79 -10.81 2.42
N ALA A 333 -33.80 -11.44 3.60
CA ALA A 333 -34.07 -10.77 4.87
C ALA A 333 -32.85 -10.03 5.46
N GLY A 334 -31.66 -10.16 4.87
CA GLY A 334 -30.46 -9.49 5.37
C GLY A 334 -29.76 -10.22 6.51
N THR A 335 -29.51 -11.52 6.33
CA THR A 335 -28.75 -12.32 7.28
C THR A 335 -27.37 -11.69 7.56
N PRO A 336 -26.98 -11.50 8.84
CA PRO A 336 -25.67 -10.94 9.18
C PRO A 336 -24.51 -11.82 8.68
N LEU A 337 -23.57 -11.26 7.92
CA LEU A 337 -22.41 -11.97 7.37
C LEU A 337 -21.30 -12.18 8.40
N CYS A 338 -21.16 -11.26 9.36
CA CYS A 338 -20.06 -11.23 10.32
C CYS A 338 -20.50 -11.74 11.71
N GLN A 339 -19.74 -12.66 12.30
CA GLN A 339 -19.54 -12.70 13.75
C GLN A 339 -18.15 -12.17 14.10
N ALA A 340 -18.04 -11.46 15.22
CA ALA A 340 -16.77 -10.97 15.77
C ALA A 340 -15.90 -12.16 16.23
N PHE A 341 -15.24 -12.83 15.29
CA PHE A 341 -14.09 -13.65 15.63
C PHE A 341 -13.02 -12.73 16.19
N GLY A 342 -12.55 -13.04 17.40
CA GLY A 342 -11.44 -12.37 18.05
C GLY A 342 -10.33 -12.10 17.04
N ALA A 343 -9.80 -10.87 17.06
CA ALA A 343 -8.62 -10.52 16.31
C ALA A 343 -7.55 -11.61 16.51
N ASP A 344 -7.00 -12.11 15.41
CA ASP A 344 -5.86 -13.04 15.36
C ASP A 344 -6.10 -14.56 15.59
N THR A 345 -6.82 -15.21 14.68
CA THR A 345 -6.58 -16.66 14.42
C THR A 345 -5.51 -16.92 13.34
N TYR A 346 -5.02 -15.88 12.66
CA TYR A 346 -3.83 -15.95 11.81
C TYR A 346 -2.61 -15.52 12.64
N THR A 347 -2.13 -16.38 13.53
CA THR A 347 -0.81 -16.15 14.12
C THR A 347 0.23 -16.46 13.06
N ASN A 348 1.29 -15.65 12.94
CA ASN A 348 2.41 -15.86 12.00
C ASN A 348 3.19 -17.18 12.23
N THR A 349 2.70 -18.06 13.10
CA THR A 349 3.23 -19.37 13.44
C THR A 349 2.40 -20.53 12.88
N ASP A 350 1.27 -20.24 12.22
CA ASP A 350 0.37 -21.23 11.64
C ASP A 350 0.59 -21.33 10.11
N TRP A 351 0.45 -22.54 9.54
CA TRP A 351 0.52 -22.75 8.08
C TRP A 351 -0.61 -22.00 7.34
N ARG A 352 -1.64 -21.60 8.09
CA ARG A 352 -2.71 -20.71 7.66
C ARG A 352 -2.16 -19.31 7.42
N LYS A 353 -1.71 -19.08 6.19
CA LYS A 353 -1.29 -17.78 5.70
C LYS A 353 -2.46 -17.05 5.06
N ARG A 354 -2.35 -15.73 5.03
CA ARG A 354 -3.28 -14.87 4.29
C ARG A 354 -2.72 -14.68 2.88
N LEU A 355 -3.59 -14.65 1.87
CA LEU A 355 -3.14 -14.44 0.49
C LEU A 355 -2.52 -13.04 0.35
N SER A 356 -1.47 -12.91 -0.45
CA SER A 356 -0.89 -11.62 -0.84
C SER A 356 -0.95 -11.49 -2.35
N VAL A 357 -1.53 -10.38 -2.84
CA VAL A 357 -1.85 -10.15 -4.25
C VAL A 357 -1.62 -8.67 -4.55
N ALA A 358 -0.86 -8.38 -5.61
CA ALA A 358 -0.68 -7.01 -6.06
C ALA A 358 -1.96 -6.46 -6.72
N THR A 359 -2.15 -5.14 -6.71
CA THR A 359 -3.22 -4.51 -7.49
C THR A 359 -3.02 -4.79 -8.98
N GLY A 360 -4.10 -5.13 -9.68
CA GLY A 360 -4.07 -5.54 -11.09
C GLY A 360 -3.60 -6.98 -11.32
N GLN A 361 -3.17 -7.70 -10.27
CA GLN A 361 -2.82 -9.11 -10.38
C GLN A 361 -4.08 -9.98 -10.23
N THR A 362 -4.15 -11.03 -11.05
CA THR A 362 -5.15 -12.09 -10.90
C THR A 362 -4.77 -13.02 -9.75
N ALA A 363 -5.71 -13.26 -8.86
CA ALA A 363 -5.63 -14.34 -7.89
C ALA A 363 -6.67 -15.40 -8.20
N TYR A 364 -6.35 -16.63 -7.79
CA TYR A 364 -7.18 -17.80 -8.02
C TYR A 364 -7.58 -18.41 -6.69
N PHE A 365 -8.73 -19.07 -6.67
CA PHE A 365 -9.19 -19.84 -5.53
C PHE A 365 -9.74 -21.18 -5.99
N ALA A 366 -9.40 -22.22 -5.24
CA ALA A 366 -9.91 -23.56 -5.46
C ALA A 366 -11.12 -23.79 -4.57
N TYR A 367 -12.21 -24.29 -5.13
CA TYR A 367 -13.38 -24.72 -4.38
C TYR A 367 -13.82 -26.12 -4.77
N LEU A 368 -14.43 -26.82 -3.83
CA LEU A 368 -14.95 -28.17 -4.03
C LEU A 368 -16.48 -28.15 -4.11
N PRO A 369 -17.08 -28.61 -5.22
CA PRO A 369 -18.53 -28.60 -5.39
C PRO A 369 -19.24 -29.70 -4.61
N ASN A 370 -18.56 -30.80 -4.31
CA ASN A 370 -19.02 -31.90 -3.44
C ASN A 370 -20.45 -32.42 -3.73
N GLY A 371 -20.70 -32.68 -5.01
CA GLY A 371 -21.92 -33.28 -5.53
C GLY A 371 -22.88 -32.28 -6.16
N HIS A 372 -22.66 -30.97 -5.98
CA HIS A 372 -23.58 -29.96 -6.50
C HIS A 372 -23.56 -29.77 -8.03
N ILE A 373 -22.52 -30.28 -8.70
CA ILE A 373 -22.39 -30.24 -10.16
C ILE A 373 -22.83 -31.57 -10.77
N VAL A 374 -22.26 -32.71 -10.32
CA VAL A 374 -22.47 -33.99 -11.01
C VAL A 374 -23.59 -34.82 -10.38
N LYS A 375 -23.72 -34.79 -9.05
CA LYS A 375 -24.66 -35.66 -8.33
C LYS A 375 -26.09 -35.12 -8.32
N ASP A 376 -26.28 -33.85 -7.97
CA ASP A 376 -27.62 -33.24 -7.94
C ASP A 376 -27.88 -32.23 -9.07
N LYS A 377 -26.82 -31.81 -9.78
CA LYS A 377 -26.87 -30.86 -10.90
C LYS A 377 -27.51 -29.51 -10.57
N LYS A 378 -27.64 -29.18 -9.28
CA LYS A 378 -28.36 -27.99 -8.84
C LYS A 378 -27.56 -26.71 -9.00
N ALA A 379 -26.24 -26.81 -9.10
CA ALA A 379 -25.36 -25.66 -9.30
C ALA A 379 -25.02 -25.39 -10.77
N ILE A 380 -25.57 -26.17 -11.71
CA ILE A 380 -25.33 -25.91 -13.14
C ILE A 380 -26.10 -24.63 -13.53
N GLY A 381 -25.38 -23.65 -14.07
CA GLY A 381 -25.94 -22.35 -14.45
C GLY A 381 -26.13 -21.38 -13.30
N THR A 382 -25.73 -21.73 -12.07
CA THR A 382 -25.62 -20.75 -10.98
C THR A 382 -24.29 -20.02 -11.08
N GLN A 383 -24.22 -18.84 -10.46
CA GLN A 383 -23.03 -18.03 -10.46
C GLN A 383 -22.49 -17.85 -9.04
N HIS A 384 -21.25 -17.38 -8.94
CA HIS A 384 -20.66 -17.01 -7.67
C HIS A 384 -19.81 -15.76 -7.81
N GLY A 385 -19.64 -15.03 -6.72
CA GLY A 385 -18.96 -13.74 -6.71
C GLY A 385 -18.17 -13.54 -5.44
N ILE A 386 -17.13 -12.72 -5.53
CA ILE A 386 -16.38 -12.28 -4.37
C ILE A 386 -16.72 -10.82 -4.07
N TYR A 387 -17.22 -10.59 -2.87
CA TYR A 387 -17.73 -9.30 -2.43
C TYR A 387 -16.87 -8.71 -1.34
N TRP A 388 -16.75 -7.39 -1.35
CA TRP A 388 -15.97 -6.60 -0.40
C TRP A 388 -16.49 -5.16 -0.33
N THR A 389 -15.97 -4.38 0.61
CA THR A 389 -16.31 -2.96 0.77
C THR A 389 -15.42 -2.04 -0.07
N GLY A 390 -14.34 -2.54 -0.66
CA GLY A 390 -13.28 -1.73 -1.26
C GLY A 390 -12.52 -0.84 -0.26
N GLN A 391 -12.75 -0.97 1.05
CA GLN A 391 -12.10 -0.19 2.10
C GLN A 391 -11.31 -1.06 3.08
N VAL A 392 -10.11 -0.61 3.43
CA VAL A 392 -9.22 -1.32 4.36
C VAL A 392 -9.89 -1.48 5.73
N GLY A 393 -9.86 -2.70 6.26
CA GLY A 393 -10.30 -3.02 7.62
C GLY A 393 -11.82 -3.10 7.81
N THR A 394 -12.62 -2.83 6.79
CA THR A 394 -14.08 -2.90 6.88
C THR A 394 -14.62 -4.21 6.30
N SER A 395 -15.86 -4.55 6.66
CA SER A 395 -16.53 -5.77 6.22
C SER A 395 -17.96 -5.45 5.80
N LEU A 396 -18.49 -6.26 4.89
CA LEU A 396 -19.93 -6.33 4.65
C LEU A 396 -20.62 -6.84 5.92
N SER A 397 -21.74 -6.23 6.29
CA SER A 397 -22.42 -6.51 7.55
C SER A 397 -23.54 -7.54 7.37
N THR A 398 -24.25 -7.49 6.25
CA THR A 398 -25.41 -8.35 5.96
C THR A 398 -25.43 -8.81 4.50
N THR A 399 -26.19 -9.85 4.19
CA THR A 399 -26.40 -10.31 2.81
C THR A 399 -26.98 -9.23 1.90
N LEU A 400 -27.66 -8.20 2.45
CA LEU A 400 -28.14 -7.05 1.68
C LEU A 400 -26.99 -6.19 1.14
N ASP A 401 -25.79 -6.28 1.70
CA ASP A 401 -24.63 -5.54 1.21
C ASP A 401 -23.98 -6.22 -0.01
N MET A 402 -24.41 -7.43 -0.38
CA MET A 402 -23.82 -8.23 -1.47
C MET A 402 -24.40 -7.85 -2.83
N LYS A 403 -24.20 -6.59 -3.22
CA LYS A 403 -24.73 -5.98 -4.45
C LYS A 403 -23.64 -5.80 -5.51
N PRO A 404 -23.99 -5.54 -6.79
CA PRO A 404 -23.01 -5.35 -7.86
C PRO A 404 -21.92 -4.31 -7.56
N GLU A 405 -22.25 -3.23 -6.83
CA GLU A 405 -21.28 -2.20 -6.42
C GLU A 405 -20.19 -2.70 -5.47
N ASN A 406 -20.43 -3.82 -4.78
CA ASN A 406 -19.51 -4.43 -3.83
C ASN A 406 -18.85 -5.69 -4.39
N LEU A 407 -19.01 -5.97 -5.68
CA LEU A 407 -18.40 -7.10 -6.37
C LEU A 407 -16.97 -6.73 -6.80
N LEU A 408 -15.97 -7.49 -6.31
CA LEU A 408 -14.57 -7.08 -6.42
C LEU A 408 -14.08 -6.91 -7.87
N ASP A 409 -14.47 -7.82 -8.76
CA ASP A 409 -14.11 -7.78 -10.19
C ASP A 409 -15.26 -7.27 -11.08
N GLY A 410 -16.30 -6.70 -10.47
CA GLY A 410 -17.49 -6.20 -11.18
C GLY A 410 -18.31 -7.25 -11.93
N HIS A 411 -17.94 -8.53 -11.85
CA HIS A 411 -18.67 -9.64 -12.46
C HIS A 411 -18.69 -10.88 -11.55
N THR A 412 -19.72 -11.69 -11.75
CA THR A 412 -19.86 -13.03 -11.20
C THR A 412 -19.29 -14.04 -12.19
N MET A 413 -18.89 -15.20 -11.70
CA MET A 413 -18.42 -16.31 -12.52
C MET A 413 -19.41 -17.46 -12.46
N ASP A 414 -19.43 -18.31 -13.47
CA ASP A 414 -20.22 -19.54 -13.41
C ASP A 414 -19.64 -20.47 -12.34
N TYR A 415 -20.51 -21.01 -11.51
CA TYR A 415 -20.14 -22.00 -10.49
C TYR A 415 -19.65 -23.30 -11.13
N ASP A 416 -20.16 -23.60 -12.32
CA ASP A 416 -19.76 -24.75 -13.11
C ASP A 416 -19.09 -24.29 -14.40
N ASP A 417 -17.75 -24.40 -14.45
CA ASP A 417 -16.95 -24.05 -15.62
C ASP A 417 -16.85 -25.20 -16.66
N GLY A 418 -17.52 -26.32 -16.42
CA GLY A 418 -17.47 -27.52 -17.26
C GLY A 418 -16.21 -28.39 -17.06
N ASN A 419 -15.19 -27.91 -16.35
CA ASN A 419 -13.88 -28.56 -16.22
C ASN A 419 -13.66 -29.23 -14.86
N CYS A 420 -14.52 -28.95 -13.88
CA CYS A 420 -14.42 -29.48 -12.53
C CYS A 420 -15.64 -30.33 -12.14
N GLY A 421 -15.51 -31.11 -11.07
CA GLY A 421 -16.61 -31.92 -10.51
C GLY A 421 -16.28 -33.41 -10.41
N GLU A 422 -17.23 -34.16 -9.83
CA GLU A 422 -17.03 -35.57 -9.50
C GLU A 422 -16.91 -36.47 -10.74
N THR A 423 -16.20 -37.59 -10.58
CA THR A 423 -16.05 -38.62 -11.62
C THR A 423 -17.34 -39.36 -11.93
N VAL A 424 -18.28 -39.44 -10.97
CA VAL A 424 -19.53 -40.20 -11.11
C VAL A 424 -20.75 -39.48 -10.51
N ASP A 425 -21.91 -39.68 -11.14
CA ASP A 425 -23.20 -39.23 -10.61
C ASP A 425 -23.71 -40.12 -9.45
N ARG A 426 -24.90 -39.80 -8.90
CA ARG A 426 -25.51 -40.59 -7.79
C ARG A 426 -25.81 -42.04 -8.17
N ASN A 427 -25.89 -42.35 -9.46
CA ASN A 427 -26.20 -43.68 -9.98
C ASN A 427 -24.93 -44.44 -10.40
N GLY A 428 -23.74 -43.86 -10.19
CA GLY A 428 -22.46 -44.46 -10.57
C GLY A 428 -22.13 -44.31 -12.06
N ASN A 429 -22.87 -43.50 -12.81
CA ASN A 429 -22.54 -43.23 -14.21
C ASN A 429 -21.36 -42.24 -14.31
N PRO A 430 -20.46 -42.38 -15.29
CA PRO A 430 -19.38 -41.43 -15.52
C PRO A 430 -19.91 -40.01 -15.73
N GLY A 431 -19.41 -39.06 -14.94
CA GLY A 431 -19.78 -37.64 -15.03
C GLY A 431 -19.17 -36.91 -16.23
N GLY A 432 -18.23 -37.54 -16.94
CA GLY A 432 -17.54 -36.95 -18.10
C GLY A 432 -16.59 -35.80 -17.74
N ARG A 433 -16.17 -35.70 -16.47
CA ARG A 433 -15.45 -34.56 -15.89
C ARG A 433 -14.03 -34.93 -15.47
N ALA A 434 -13.22 -33.93 -15.14
CA ALA A 434 -11.81 -34.11 -14.75
C ALA A 434 -11.62 -34.93 -13.45
N GLY A 435 -12.68 -35.12 -12.67
CA GLY A 435 -12.78 -36.11 -11.59
C GLY A 435 -12.53 -35.58 -10.18
N ASP A 436 -12.79 -36.42 -9.17
CA ASP A 436 -12.82 -36.11 -7.72
C ASP A 436 -11.53 -35.47 -7.17
N GLY A 437 -10.44 -35.48 -7.93
CA GLY A 437 -9.16 -34.86 -7.59
C GLY A 437 -8.94 -33.47 -8.16
N LYS A 438 -9.87 -32.93 -8.95
CA LYS A 438 -9.73 -31.64 -9.64
C LYS A 438 -10.75 -30.64 -9.10
N PRO A 439 -10.30 -29.60 -8.38
CA PRO A 439 -11.20 -28.59 -7.84
C PRO A 439 -11.73 -27.70 -8.96
N CYS A 440 -12.84 -27.03 -8.68
CA CYS A 440 -13.25 -25.89 -9.49
C CYS A 440 -12.35 -24.70 -9.15
N ILE A 441 -12.07 -23.88 -10.16
CA ILE A 441 -11.19 -22.71 -10.01
C ILE A 441 -12.00 -21.46 -10.32
N GLY A 442 -12.09 -20.56 -9.35
CA GLY A 442 -12.50 -19.19 -9.59
C GLY A 442 -11.28 -18.28 -9.63
N SER A 443 -11.47 -17.07 -10.16
CA SER A 443 -10.45 -16.03 -10.19
C SER A 443 -11.04 -14.68 -9.88
N PHE A 444 -10.19 -13.75 -9.47
CA PHE A 444 -10.56 -12.34 -9.38
C PHE A 444 -9.34 -11.47 -9.61
N VAL A 445 -9.55 -10.29 -10.17
CA VAL A 445 -8.53 -9.26 -10.31
C VAL A 445 -8.73 -8.19 -9.25
N VAL A 446 -7.69 -7.90 -8.49
CA VAL A 446 -7.70 -6.78 -7.55
C VAL A 446 -7.71 -5.48 -8.38
N PRO A 447 -8.66 -4.55 -8.17
CA PRO A 447 -8.69 -3.30 -8.93
C PRO A 447 -7.37 -2.51 -8.82
N VAL A 448 -6.98 -1.87 -9.92
CA VAL A 448 -5.82 -0.98 -9.93
C VAL A 448 -6.15 0.24 -9.05
N GLY A 449 -5.20 0.63 -8.18
CA GLY A 449 -5.39 1.75 -7.25
C GLY A 449 -6.07 1.38 -5.93
N THR A 450 -6.38 0.10 -5.70
CA THR A 450 -6.78 -0.38 -4.36
C THR A 450 -5.66 -0.07 -3.34
N ALA A 451 -6.04 0.56 -2.23
CA ALA A 451 -5.09 0.90 -1.17
C ALA A 451 -4.48 -0.38 -0.55
N PRO A 452 -3.20 -0.39 -0.17
CA PRO A 452 -2.63 -1.50 0.59
C PRO A 452 -3.34 -1.67 1.95
N GLY A 453 -3.67 -2.91 2.34
CA GLY A 453 -4.23 -3.20 3.66
C GLY A 453 -5.00 -4.52 3.74
N ILE A 454 -5.54 -4.83 4.92
CA ILE A 454 -6.41 -6.00 5.14
C ILE A 454 -7.80 -5.71 4.59
N TYR A 455 -8.29 -6.56 3.70
CA TYR A 455 -9.66 -6.50 3.19
C TYR A 455 -10.44 -7.73 3.61
N ASN A 456 -11.61 -7.53 4.21
CA ASN A 456 -12.51 -8.65 4.49
C ASN A 456 -13.36 -8.92 3.25
N MET A 457 -13.43 -10.18 2.82
CA MET A 457 -14.18 -10.55 1.62
C MET A 457 -15.07 -11.75 1.88
N VAL A 458 -16.19 -11.76 1.19
CA VAL A 458 -17.21 -12.79 1.31
C VAL A 458 -17.41 -13.41 -0.06
N CYS A 459 -17.27 -14.73 -0.16
CA CYS A 459 -17.70 -15.46 -1.35
C CYS A 459 -19.17 -15.80 -1.20
N HIS A 460 -19.98 -15.39 -2.18
CA HIS A 460 -21.36 -15.85 -2.32
C HIS A 460 -21.44 -16.86 -3.44
N TYR A 461 -22.17 -17.94 -3.21
CA TYR A 461 -22.69 -18.80 -4.26
C TYR A 461 -24.17 -18.46 -4.44
N ASP A 462 -24.55 -18.06 -5.65
CA ASP A 462 -25.89 -17.56 -5.94
C ASP A 462 -26.96 -18.65 -5.69
N THR A 463 -28.16 -18.16 -5.43
CA THR A 463 -29.31 -18.91 -4.98
C THR A 463 -29.67 -20.05 -5.93
N PHE A 464 -29.75 -21.26 -5.38
CA PHE A 464 -30.40 -22.39 -6.04
C PHE A 464 -31.86 -22.02 -6.28
N THR A 465 -32.27 -21.85 -7.53
CA THR A 465 -33.70 -21.90 -7.85
C THR A 465 -34.17 -23.32 -7.53
N ALA A 466 -35.05 -23.42 -6.55
CA ALA A 466 -35.70 -24.68 -6.19
C ALA A 466 -36.77 -25.03 -7.24
N ASP A 467 -36.42 -25.03 -8.51
CA ASP A 467 -37.27 -25.51 -9.60
C ASP A 467 -36.69 -26.83 -10.09
N ASP A 468 -36.75 -27.86 -9.23
CA ASP A 468 -37.03 -29.20 -9.72
C ASP A 468 -37.56 -30.07 -8.58
N HIS A 469 -38.87 -30.32 -8.66
CA HIS A 469 -39.57 -31.34 -7.92
C HIS A 469 -39.00 -32.73 -8.27
N SER A 470 -38.02 -33.18 -7.50
CA SER A 470 -37.95 -34.59 -7.12
C SER A 470 -37.56 -34.71 -5.65
N CYS A 471 -38.35 -34.06 -4.79
CA CYS A 471 -38.65 -34.67 -3.51
C CYS A 471 -39.42 -35.95 -3.82
N SER A 472 -38.72 -37.09 -3.86
CA SER A 472 -39.42 -38.34 -3.57
C SER A 472 -39.90 -38.20 -2.13
N ASP A 473 -41.20 -37.98 -1.99
CA ASP A 473 -41.91 -37.96 -0.73
C ASP A 473 -41.46 -39.12 0.16
N ASN A 474 -41.07 -38.77 1.38
CA ASN A 474 -41.49 -39.53 2.56
C ASN A 474 -41.80 -38.54 3.68
N GLY A 475 -42.94 -37.88 3.52
CA GLY A 475 -43.82 -37.50 4.62
C GLY A 475 -43.59 -36.13 5.26
N GLY A 476 -44.54 -35.22 5.01
CA GLY A 476 -44.98 -34.26 6.02
C GLY A 476 -44.93 -32.79 5.64
N SER A 477 -46.11 -32.26 5.29
CA SER A 477 -46.53 -30.85 5.39
C SER A 477 -45.82 -29.78 4.56
N GLY A 478 -46.40 -29.48 3.39
CA GLY A 478 -47.03 -28.19 3.08
C GLY A 478 -46.17 -26.92 3.02
N GLY A 479 -46.08 -26.31 1.84
CA GLY A 479 -45.68 -24.91 1.67
C GLY A 479 -45.64 -24.48 0.21
N TYR A 480 -46.53 -23.57 -0.18
CA TYR A 480 -46.58 -22.86 -1.47
C TYR A 480 -45.43 -21.84 -1.62
N CYS A 481 -45.10 -21.42 -2.86
CA CYS A 481 -44.91 -20.01 -3.33
C CYS A 481 -44.06 -19.97 -4.63
N ILE A 482 -44.58 -19.52 -5.78
CA ILE A 482 -44.68 -18.14 -6.32
C ILE A 482 -43.32 -17.60 -6.86
N SER A 483 -43.27 -17.41 -8.18
CA SER A 483 -42.19 -16.80 -8.96
C SER A 483 -42.50 -15.34 -9.34
N HIS A 484 -41.49 -14.62 -9.88
CA HIS A 484 -41.48 -13.30 -10.58
C HIS A 484 -40.58 -12.25 -9.87
N TYR A 485 -39.76 -11.39 -10.51
CA TYR A 485 -39.62 -10.88 -11.88
C TYR A 485 -38.16 -10.44 -12.15
N ASP A 486 -37.71 -10.56 -13.41
CA ASP A 486 -36.81 -9.58 -14.06
C ASP A 486 -37.59 -8.90 -15.19
N THR A 487 -37.33 -7.61 -15.44
CA THR A 487 -37.82 -6.81 -16.59
C THR A 487 -36.66 -5.89 -17.00
N PHE A 488 -36.29 -5.61 -18.26
CA PHE A 488 -36.88 -5.59 -19.62
C PHE A 488 -35.76 -5.98 -20.64
N THR A 489 -35.95 -6.34 -21.92
CA THR A 489 -36.80 -5.79 -23.00
C THR A 489 -37.01 -6.86 -24.10
N ALA A 490 -38.18 -6.82 -24.73
CA ALA A 490 -38.58 -7.65 -25.87
C ALA A 490 -38.03 -7.11 -27.20
N ASP A 491 -37.79 -8.00 -28.18
CA ASP A 491 -38.57 -8.06 -29.42
C ASP A 491 -38.17 -9.29 -30.30
N ASP A 492 -39.18 -10.13 -30.54
CA ASP A 492 -39.59 -10.83 -31.79
C ASP A 492 -38.53 -11.60 -32.65
N HIS A 493 -38.71 -12.86 -33.07
CA HIS A 493 -39.89 -13.47 -33.72
C HIS A 493 -39.77 -15.02 -33.90
N SER A 494 -40.91 -15.68 -33.72
CA SER A 494 -41.50 -16.87 -34.39
C SER A 494 -40.77 -18.23 -34.53
N CYS A 495 -41.48 -19.30 -34.13
CA CYS A 495 -42.02 -20.29 -35.08
C CYS A 495 -43.21 -21.06 -34.46
N SER A 496 -44.28 -21.12 -35.24
CA SER A 496 -45.45 -22.01 -35.11
C SER A 496 -45.07 -23.47 -35.36
N ASP A 497 -45.73 -24.44 -34.73
CA ASP A 497 -46.81 -25.22 -35.36
C ASP A 497 -47.24 -26.46 -34.55
N ASN A 498 -48.57 -26.57 -34.42
CA ASN A 498 -49.42 -27.74 -34.67
C ASN A 498 -49.15 -29.13 -34.05
N GLY A 499 -50.24 -29.62 -33.42
CA GLY A 499 -50.65 -31.03 -33.40
C GLY A 499 -50.32 -31.71 -32.07
N GLY A 500 -51.26 -31.97 -31.19
CA GLY A 500 -52.56 -32.63 -31.40
C GLY A 500 -52.73 -33.66 -30.26
N PRO A 501 -53.95 -34.05 -29.89
CA PRO A 501 -54.25 -34.46 -28.51
C PRO A 501 -54.41 -35.99 -28.32
N ARG A 502 -54.64 -36.35 -27.05
CA ARG A 502 -55.30 -37.56 -26.48
C ARG A 502 -54.36 -38.52 -25.75
N ASP A 503 -54.64 -39.00 -24.55
CA ASP A 503 -55.84 -38.97 -23.68
C ASP A 503 -55.47 -38.61 -22.23
#